data_AF-A0A094CLJ1-F1
#
_entry.id   AF-A0A094CLJ1-F1
#
_cell.length_a   1.000
_cell.length_b   1.000
_cell.length_c   1.000
_cell.angle_alpha   90.00
_cell.angle_beta   90.00
_cell.angle_gamma   90.00
#
_symmetry.space_group_name_H-M   'P 1'
#
loop_
_entity.id
_entity.type
_entity.pdbx_description
1 polymer ?
#
loop_
_entity_poly.entity_id
_entity_poly.type
_entity_poly.pdbx_seq_one_letter_code
_entity_poly.pdbx_strand_id
1 'polypeptide(L)'
;MADPFEVRMRFTSQLQHLNASVTSSQKAAQYALKYKDMDEDLHSCILEQVEKNSMNNRANILYFLEALADLSKTNGHRDYIRMMQRDILRIVDAVAPEDGSGAANIKVVQKVLANFAAKGYLEAQTVGEIDELLQERDSGMPGLEGGGSPTQQAEGMDVDDGGWEDRRGDAGG
;
A
#
# COMPACT_ATOMS: atom_id res chain seq x y z
N MET A 1 1.11 -5.57 -35.78
CA MET A 1 0.13 -5.62 -34.69
C MET A 1 0.69 -6.55 -33.65
N ALA A 2 0.85 -6.11 -32.40
CA ALA A 2 1.32 -7.00 -31.33
C ALA A 2 0.16 -7.91 -30.91
N ASP A 3 0.49 -9.13 -30.47
CA ASP A 3 -0.50 -10.08 -29.97
C ASP A 3 -1.13 -9.57 -28.65
N PRO A 4 -2.48 -9.49 -28.54
CA PRO A 4 -3.13 -8.96 -27.34
C PRO A 4 -2.75 -9.69 -26.05
N PHE A 5 -2.58 -11.01 -26.11
CA PHE A 5 -2.17 -11.78 -24.94
C PHE A 5 -0.75 -11.43 -24.50
N GLU A 6 0.20 -11.35 -25.43
CA GLU A 6 1.56 -10.90 -25.14
C GLU A 6 1.60 -9.48 -24.53
N VAL A 7 0.78 -8.56 -25.06
CA VAL A 7 0.70 -7.18 -24.55
C VAL A 7 0.23 -7.19 -23.10
N ARG A 8 -0.84 -7.91 -22.80
CA ARG A 8 -1.36 -8.05 -21.42
C ARG A 8 -0.33 -8.70 -20.50
N MET A 9 0.28 -9.81 -20.91
CA MET A 9 1.27 -10.52 -20.10
C MET A 9 2.46 -9.63 -19.73
N ARG A 10 2.99 -8.89 -20.71
CA ARG A 10 4.11 -7.95 -20.47
C ARG A 10 3.71 -6.77 -19.60
N PHE A 11 2.51 -6.22 -19.78
CA PHE A 11 2.04 -5.11 -18.97
C PHE A 11 1.80 -5.54 -17.52
N THR A 12 1.13 -6.66 -17.30
CA THR A 12 0.96 -7.29 -15.99
C THR A 12 2.30 -7.50 -15.30
N SER A 13 3.30 -8.02 -16.01
CA SER A 13 4.65 -8.17 -15.46
C SER A 13 5.27 -6.83 -15.03
N GLN A 14 5.09 -5.74 -15.79
CA GLN A 14 5.57 -4.42 -15.38
C GLN A 14 4.85 -3.93 -14.11
N LEU A 15 3.52 -4.07 -14.05
CA LEU A 15 2.70 -3.68 -12.89
C LEU A 15 3.08 -4.45 -11.61
N GLN A 16 3.43 -5.73 -11.74
CA GLN A 16 3.84 -6.58 -10.61
C GLN A 16 5.20 -6.20 -10.01
N HIS A 17 6.07 -5.56 -10.81
CA HIS A 17 7.43 -5.18 -10.42
C HIS A 17 7.60 -3.66 -10.31
N LEU A 18 6.50 -2.92 -10.19
CA LEU A 18 6.54 -1.50 -9.91
C LEU A 18 7.24 -1.26 -8.57
N ASN A 19 8.00 -0.17 -8.53
CA ASN A 19 8.69 0.29 -7.32
C ASN A 19 8.48 1.80 -7.16
N ALA A 20 8.98 2.37 -6.08
CA ALA A 20 8.82 3.79 -5.76
C ALA A 20 9.53 4.75 -6.74
N SER A 21 10.29 4.23 -7.73
CA SER A 21 10.95 5.08 -8.71
C SER A 21 9.96 5.63 -9.74
N VAL A 22 10.01 6.95 -9.94
CA VAL A 22 9.31 7.64 -11.03
C VAL A 22 9.59 7.00 -12.39
N THR A 23 10.82 6.54 -12.62
CA THR A 23 11.22 5.88 -13.88
C THR A 23 10.47 4.58 -14.13
N SER A 24 10.19 3.80 -13.06
CA SER A 24 9.42 2.55 -13.17
C SER A 24 7.99 2.84 -13.62
N SER A 25 7.34 3.80 -12.96
CA SER A 25 5.99 4.27 -13.31
C SER A 25 5.92 4.84 -14.73
N GLN A 26 6.88 5.68 -15.13
CA GLN A 26 6.90 6.26 -16.47
C GLN A 26 7.04 5.22 -17.58
N LYS A 27 7.89 4.19 -17.39
CA LYS A 27 8.04 3.10 -18.36
C LYS A 27 6.74 2.32 -18.54
N ALA A 28 6.05 1.99 -17.46
CA ALA A 28 4.75 1.34 -17.52
C ALA A 28 3.70 2.22 -18.21
N ALA A 29 3.68 3.52 -17.94
CA ALA A 29 2.73 4.46 -18.57
C ALA A 29 2.98 4.61 -20.07
N GLN A 30 4.24 4.68 -20.49
CA GLN A 30 4.62 4.67 -21.90
C GLN A 30 4.21 3.38 -22.59
N TYR A 31 4.33 2.24 -21.91
CA TYR A 31 3.89 0.96 -22.44
C TYR A 31 2.37 0.95 -22.68
N ALA A 32 1.59 1.42 -21.69
CA ALA A 32 0.14 1.52 -21.82
C ALA A 32 -0.27 2.38 -23.03
N LEU A 33 0.31 3.58 -23.16
CA LEU A 33 -0.01 4.47 -24.29
C LEU A 33 0.49 3.99 -25.64
N LYS A 34 1.56 3.19 -25.68
CA LYS A 34 2.01 2.53 -26.92
C LYS A 34 0.93 1.59 -27.47
N TYR A 35 0.12 0.99 -26.60
CA TYR A 35 -0.96 0.07 -26.94
C TYR A 35 -2.33 0.61 -26.51
N LYS A 36 -2.55 1.92 -26.63
CA LYS A 36 -3.78 2.62 -26.24
C LYS A 36 -5.06 2.11 -26.93
N ASP A 37 -4.94 1.42 -28.07
CA ASP A 37 -6.08 0.78 -28.73
C ASP A 37 -6.62 -0.43 -27.91
N MET A 38 -5.89 -0.85 -26.88
CA MET A 38 -6.25 -1.90 -25.92
C MET A 38 -6.44 -1.35 -24.50
N ASP A 39 -6.77 -0.07 -24.37
CA ASP A 39 -6.88 0.65 -23.10
C ASP A 39 -7.81 -0.04 -22.08
N GLU A 40 -8.97 -0.53 -22.49
CA GLU A 40 -9.93 -1.27 -21.63
C GLU A 40 -9.32 -2.56 -21.04
N ASP A 41 -8.63 -3.35 -21.86
CA ASP A 41 -7.95 -4.58 -21.43
C ASP A 41 -6.78 -4.28 -20.49
N LEU A 42 -6.02 -3.23 -20.78
CA LEU A 42 -4.89 -2.81 -19.95
C LEU A 42 -5.36 -2.18 -18.64
N HIS A 43 -6.45 -1.43 -18.65
CA HIS A 43 -7.07 -0.92 -17.42
C HIS A 43 -7.59 -2.08 -16.55
N SER A 44 -8.15 -3.12 -17.16
CA SER A 44 -8.51 -4.36 -16.44
C SER A 44 -7.29 -5.02 -15.79
N CYS A 45 -6.12 -5.03 -16.46
CA CYS A 45 -4.87 -5.48 -15.83
C CYS A 45 -4.47 -4.60 -14.63
N ILE A 46 -4.66 -3.28 -14.69
CA ILE A 46 -4.36 -2.36 -13.58
C ILE A 46 -5.21 -2.70 -12.36
N LEU A 47 -6.53 -2.83 -12.55
CA LEU A 47 -7.46 -3.20 -11.48
C LEU A 47 -7.12 -4.57 -10.88
N GLU A 48 -6.81 -5.55 -11.73
CA GLU A 48 -6.40 -6.86 -11.26
C GLU A 48 -5.11 -6.80 -10.41
N GLN A 49 -4.11 -6.04 -10.84
CA GLN A 49 -2.85 -5.96 -10.12
C GLN A 49 -2.93 -5.12 -8.84
N VAL A 50 -3.77 -4.08 -8.78
CA VAL A 50 -3.98 -3.35 -7.51
C VAL A 50 -4.72 -4.20 -6.48
N GLU A 51 -5.52 -5.16 -6.90
CA GLU A 51 -6.28 -6.03 -5.97
C GLU A 51 -5.52 -7.28 -5.52
N LYS A 52 -4.58 -7.79 -6.32
CA LYS A 52 -3.93 -9.10 -6.08
C LYS A 52 -2.49 -9.02 -5.59
N ASN A 53 -1.92 -7.83 -5.46
CA ASN A 53 -0.51 -7.66 -5.11
C ASN A 53 -0.30 -7.20 -3.65
N SER A 54 0.95 -7.15 -3.20
CA SER A 54 1.33 -6.69 -1.85
C SER A 54 0.96 -5.23 -1.62
N MET A 55 0.66 -4.83 -0.38
CA MET A 55 0.28 -3.44 -0.03
C MET A 55 1.27 -2.38 -0.54
N ASN A 56 2.58 -2.69 -0.50
CA ASN A 56 3.60 -1.83 -1.06
C ASN A 56 3.46 -1.68 -2.59
N ASN A 57 3.24 -2.79 -3.31
CA ASN A 57 3.04 -2.73 -4.75
C ASN A 57 1.72 -2.03 -5.13
N ARG A 58 0.66 -2.16 -4.31
CA ARG A 58 -0.59 -1.41 -4.51
C ARG A 58 -0.36 0.10 -4.43
N ALA A 59 0.42 0.55 -3.44
CA ALA A 59 0.85 1.95 -3.35
C ALA A 59 1.68 2.40 -4.57
N ASN A 60 2.59 1.54 -5.06
CA ASN A 60 3.36 1.85 -6.28
C ASN A 60 2.45 1.94 -7.52
N ILE A 61 1.43 1.08 -7.63
CA ILE A 61 0.42 1.16 -8.70
C ILE A 61 -0.34 2.49 -8.62
N LEU A 62 -0.68 2.96 -7.42
CA LEU A 62 -1.35 4.26 -7.26
C LEU A 62 -0.47 5.43 -7.73
N TYR A 63 0.83 5.43 -7.43
CA TYR A 63 1.77 6.40 -8.01
C TYR A 63 1.90 6.26 -9.54
N PHE A 64 1.85 5.04 -10.06
CA PHE A 64 1.84 4.79 -11.50
C PHE A 64 0.61 5.38 -12.18
N LEU A 65 -0.58 5.31 -11.57
CA LEU A 65 -1.80 5.91 -12.11
C LEU A 65 -1.65 7.43 -12.33
N GLU A 66 -0.90 8.11 -11.46
CA GLU A 66 -0.56 9.53 -11.65
C GLU A 66 0.27 9.75 -12.92
N ALA A 67 1.33 8.95 -13.09
CA ALA A 67 2.17 9.02 -14.28
C ALA A 67 1.38 8.68 -15.55
N LEU A 68 0.47 7.70 -15.48
CA LEU A 68 -0.41 7.34 -16.59
C LEU A 68 -1.36 8.48 -16.95
N ALA A 69 -2.00 9.11 -15.96
CA ALA A 69 -2.91 10.24 -16.19
C ALA A 69 -2.20 11.43 -16.83
N ASP A 70 -1.00 11.78 -16.34
CA ASP A 70 -0.16 12.85 -16.91
C ASP A 70 0.18 12.60 -18.37
N LEU A 71 0.63 11.38 -18.68
CA LEU A 71 1.02 11.04 -20.04
C LEU A 71 -0.20 10.93 -20.96
N SER A 72 -1.31 10.40 -20.45
CA SER A 72 -2.60 10.30 -21.15
C SER A 72 -3.15 11.67 -21.54
N LYS A 73 -3.13 12.64 -20.61
CA LYS A 73 -3.49 14.04 -20.86
C LYS A 73 -2.62 14.65 -21.96
N THR A 74 -1.29 14.48 -21.84
CA THR A 74 -0.31 15.04 -22.78
C THR A 74 -0.44 14.47 -24.19
N ASN A 75 -0.79 13.19 -24.31
CA ASN A 75 -0.97 12.50 -25.60
C ASN A 75 -2.41 12.60 -26.15
N GLY A 76 -3.32 13.31 -25.47
CA GLY A 76 -4.71 13.48 -25.88
C GLY A 76 -5.58 12.22 -25.79
N HIS A 77 -5.10 11.15 -25.16
CA HIS A 77 -5.85 9.91 -24.97
C HIS A 77 -6.39 9.86 -23.54
N ARG A 78 -7.60 10.38 -23.34
CA ARG A 78 -8.17 10.62 -21.99
C ARG A 78 -8.92 9.42 -21.40
N ASP A 79 -8.99 8.31 -22.10
CA ASP A 79 -9.78 7.14 -21.68
C ASP A 79 -9.24 6.53 -20.38
N TYR A 80 -7.93 6.42 -20.21
CA TYR A 80 -7.33 6.04 -18.92
C TYR A 80 -7.71 6.97 -17.76
N ILE A 81 -7.88 8.27 -18.01
CA ILE A 81 -8.32 9.21 -16.97
C ILE A 81 -9.78 8.92 -16.61
N ARG A 82 -10.65 8.72 -17.60
CA ARG A 82 -12.08 8.42 -17.37
C ARG A 82 -12.29 7.10 -16.64
N MET A 83 -11.56 6.05 -17.04
CA MET A 83 -11.63 4.74 -16.40
C MET A 83 -11.08 4.79 -14.97
N MET A 84 -9.99 5.52 -14.73
CA MET A 84 -9.48 5.77 -13.38
C MET A 84 -10.50 6.52 -12.51
N GLN A 85 -11.13 7.58 -13.04
CA GLN A 85 -12.16 8.33 -12.32
C GLN A 85 -13.34 7.43 -11.92
N ARG A 86 -13.81 6.57 -12.84
CA ARG A 86 -14.90 5.61 -12.59
C ARG A 86 -14.56 4.64 -11.46
N ASP A 87 -13.32 4.16 -11.42
CA ASP A 87 -12.90 3.08 -10.52
C ASP A 87 -12.11 3.56 -9.31
N ILE A 88 -12.06 4.88 -9.04
CA ILE A 88 -11.18 5.45 -8.01
C ILE A 88 -11.47 4.91 -6.61
N LEU A 89 -12.75 4.76 -6.23
CA LEU A 89 -13.13 4.21 -4.93
C LEU A 89 -12.63 2.76 -4.77
N ARG A 90 -12.81 1.94 -5.81
CA ARG A 90 -12.32 0.56 -5.86
C ARG A 90 -10.80 0.49 -5.72
N ILE A 91 -10.08 1.41 -6.38
CA ILE A 91 -8.61 1.50 -6.28
C ILE A 91 -8.20 1.92 -4.86
N VAL A 92 -8.87 2.90 -4.27
CA VAL A 92 -8.61 3.37 -2.90
C VAL A 92 -8.86 2.24 -1.90
N ASP A 93 -9.97 1.52 -2.00
CA ASP A 93 -10.29 0.39 -1.13
C ASP A 93 -9.30 -0.76 -1.27
N ALA A 94 -8.73 -0.97 -2.46
CA ALA A 94 -7.66 -1.95 -2.64
C ALA A 94 -6.34 -1.50 -1.96
N VAL A 95 -6.02 -0.20 -1.95
CA VAL A 95 -4.74 0.34 -1.44
C VAL A 95 -4.79 0.62 0.07
N ALA A 96 -5.93 1.08 0.57
CA ALA A 96 -6.20 1.42 1.97
C ALA A 96 -7.58 0.86 2.40
N PRO A 97 -7.69 -0.47 2.58
CA PRO A 97 -8.96 -1.10 2.94
C PRO A 97 -9.44 -0.70 4.34
N GLU A 98 -10.73 -0.88 4.58
CA GLU A 98 -11.40 -0.56 5.84
C GLU A 98 -10.97 -1.42 7.04
N ASP A 99 -10.38 -2.59 6.77
CA ASP A 99 -9.88 -3.50 7.81
C ASP A 99 -8.56 -3.04 8.46
N GLY A 100 -8.04 -1.87 8.06
CA GLY A 100 -6.81 -1.28 8.57
C GLY A 100 -5.53 -1.88 7.98
N SER A 101 -5.60 -2.93 7.16
CA SER A 101 -4.42 -3.60 6.57
C SER A 101 -3.59 -2.68 5.66
N GLY A 102 -4.19 -1.59 5.17
CA GLY A 102 -3.56 -0.56 4.36
C GLY A 102 -3.33 0.77 5.08
N ALA A 103 -3.36 0.83 6.43
CA ALA A 103 -3.18 2.08 7.19
C ALA A 103 -1.88 2.82 6.82
N ALA A 104 -0.79 2.09 6.59
CA ALA A 104 0.49 2.67 6.16
C ALA A 104 0.42 3.41 4.80
N ASN A 105 -0.57 3.08 3.97
CA ASN A 105 -0.77 3.69 2.67
C ASN A 105 -1.69 4.92 2.71
N ILE A 106 -2.38 5.22 3.82
CA ILE A 106 -3.34 6.33 3.88
C ILE A 106 -2.69 7.65 3.42
N LYS A 107 -1.49 7.95 3.91
CA LYS A 107 -0.75 9.16 3.49
C LYS A 107 -0.35 9.15 2.01
N VAL A 108 -0.13 7.97 1.44
CA VAL A 108 0.13 7.83 -0.01
C VAL A 108 -1.14 8.14 -0.79
N VAL A 109 -2.28 7.58 -0.38
CA VAL A 109 -3.58 7.81 -1.03
C VAL A 109 -3.93 9.29 -1.01
N GLN A 110 -3.92 9.92 0.18
CA GLN A 110 -4.21 11.35 0.35
C GLN A 110 -3.34 12.21 -0.57
N LYS A 111 -2.04 11.92 -0.62
CA LYS A 111 -1.09 12.65 -1.47
C LYS A 111 -1.42 12.52 -2.96
N VAL A 112 -1.69 11.31 -3.45
CA VAL A 112 -1.96 11.08 -4.87
C VAL A 112 -3.31 11.68 -5.27
N LEU A 113 -4.34 11.57 -4.44
CA LEU A 113 -5.65 12.19 -4.69
C LEU A 113 -5.57 13.72 -4.71
N ALA A 114 -4.82 14.32 -3.78
CA ALA A 114 -4.56 15.76 -3.81
C ALA A 114 -3.86 16.19 -5.11
N ASN A 115 -2.89 15.41 -5.60
CA ASN A 115 -2.26 15.66 -6.90
C ASN A 115 -3.27 15.54 -8.05
N PHE A 116 -4.17 14.56 -8.01
CA PHE A 116 -5.22 14.40 -9.02
C PHE A 116 -6.16 15.61 -9.06
N ALA A 117 -6.59 16.10 -7.90
CA ALA A 117 -7.39 17.32 -7.81
C ALA A 117 -6.63 18.54 -8.36
N ALA A 118 -5.39 18.75 -7.93
CA ALA A 118 -4.55 19.87 -8.38
C ALA A 118 -4.32 19.87 -9.89
N LYS A 119 -4.27 18.70 -10.52
CA LYS A 119 -4.07 18.52 -11.97
C LYS A 119 -5.39 18.49 -12.77
N GLY A 120 -6.53 18.50 -12.08
CA GLY A 120 -7.87 18.44 -12.66
C GLY A 120 -8.27 17.04 -13.18
N TYR A 121 -7.71 15.98 -12.61
CA TYR A 121 -8.10 14.58 -12.89
C TYR A 121 -9.22 14.10 -11.99
N LEU A 122 -9.39 14.68 -10.81
CA LEU A 122 -10.53 14.47 -9.93
C LEU A 122 -11.09 15.81 -9.49
N GLU A 123 -12.37 15.82 -9.15
CA GLU A 123 -12.98 17.00 -8.52
C GLU A 123 -12.50 17.11 -7.07
N ALA A 124 -12.25 18.33 -6.61
CA ALA A 124 -11.83 18.57 -5.23
C ALA A 124 -12.87 18.05 -4.21
N GLN A 125 -14.15 18.09 -4.57
CA GLN A 125 -15.23 17.52 -3.75
C GLN A 125 -15.05 16.01 -3.59
N THR A 126 -14.85 15.26 -4.68
CA THR A 126 -14.63 13.82 -4.64
C THR A 126 -13.42 13.45 -3.80
N VAL A 127 -12.33 14.23 -3.87
CA VAL A 127 -11.15 13.99 -3.03
C VAL A 127 -11.46 14.25 -1.55
N GLY A 128 -12.21 15.30 -1.23
CA GLY A 128 -12.65 15.59 0.14
C GLY A 128 -13.50 14.46 0.73
N GLU A 129 -14.48 13.95 -0.03
CA GLU A 129 -15.33 12.83 0.39
C GLU A 129 -14.48 11.56 0.68
N ILE A 130 -13.49 11.26 -0.17
CA ILE A 130 -12.59 10.12 0.05
C ILE A 130 -11.69 10.36 1.27
N ASP A 131 -11.18 11.58 1.47
CA ASP A 131 -10.33 11.91 2.60
C ASP A 131 -11.06 11.78 3.94
N GLU A 132 -12.35 12.14 4.00
CA GLU A 132 -13.21 11.92 5.17
C GLU A 132 -13.34 10.43 5.49
N LEU A 133 -13.64 9.59 4.48
CA LEU A 133 -13.69 8.13 4.64
C LEU A 133 -12.36 7.55 5.13
N LEU A 134 -11.23 8.06 4.64
CA LEU A 134 -9.91 7.60 5.08
C LEU A 134 -9.58 8.01 6.52
N GLN A 135 -10.08 9.15 7.01
CA GLN A 135 -9.90 9.57 8.41
C GLN A 135 -10.65 8.66 9.38
N GLU A 136 -11.85 8.20 9.01
CA GLU A 136 -12.61 7.22 9.79
C GLU A 136 -11.83 5.89 9.90
N ARG A 137 -11.18 5.46 8.82
CA ARG A 137 -10.34 4.25 8.78
C ARG A 137 -9.06 4.38 9.62
N ASP A 138 -8.44 5.55 9.66
CA ASP A 138 -7.26 5.84 10.51
C ASP A 138 -7.63 5.86 12.01
N SER A 139 -8.82 6.37 12.33
CA SER A 139 -9.33 6.51 13.70
C SER A 139 -9.94 5.22 14.27
N GLY A 140 -10.38 4.32 13.40
CA GLY A 140 -11.02 3.03 13.72
C GLY A 140 -10.06 1.92 14.15
N MET A 141 -8.76 2.19 14.31
CA MET A 141 -7.80 1.29 14.94
C MET A 141 -7.79 1.55 16.45
N PRO A 142 -8.41 0.69 17.30
CA PRO A 142 -7.95 0.60 18.68
C PRO A 142 -6.50 0.16 18.58
N GLY A 143 -5.60 0.97 19.11
CA GLY A 143 -4.23 0.55 19.33
C GLY A 143 -4.23 -0.82 19.99
N LEU A 144 -3.28 -1.66 19.58
CA LEU A 144 -2.85 -2.83 20.34
C LEU A 144 -2.38 -2.37 21.73
N GLU A 145 -3.31 -2.02 22.62
CA GLU A 145 -3.08 -1.92 24.05
C GLU A 145 -3.42 -3.28 24.66
N GLY A 146 -2.42 -3.94 25.26
CA GLY A 146 -2.69 -5.03 26.21
C GLY A 146 -1.81 -6.28 26.15
N GLY A 147 -0.68 -6.29 25.42
CA GLY A 147 0.26 -7.42 25.43
C GLY A 147 1.34 -7.37 26.53
N GLY A 148 1.30 -6.41 27.45
CA GLY A 148 2.22 -6.32 28.58
C GLY A 148 1.54 -6.80 29.86
N SER A 149 1.69 -8.07 30.20
CA SER A 149 1.41 -8.55 31.56
C SER A 149 2.66 -8.32 32.42
N PRO A 150 2.63 -7.44 33.43
CA PRO A 150 3.62 -7.45 34.49
C PRO A 150 3.23 -8.55 35.48
N THR A 151 4.04 -9.61 35.58
CA THR A 151 3.90 -10.62 36.62
C THR A 151 4.01 -9.94 37.99
N GLN A 152 2.90 -9.98 38.73
CA GLN A 152 2.77 -9.43 40.07
C GLN A 152 3.37 -10.39 41.11
N GLN A 153 4.20 -9.79 41.97
CA GLN A 153 4.67 -10.17 43.30
C GLN A 153 4.12 -11.45 43.97
N ALA A 154 5.05 -12.21 44.56
CA ALA A 154 4.80 -12.95 45.79
C ALA A 154 5.84 -12.50 46.84
N GLU A 155 5.38 -11.68 47.80
CA GLU A 155 5.97 -11.57 49.15
C GLU A 155 5.84 -12.95 49.81
N GLY A 156 6.83 -13.54 50.49
CA GLY A 156 7.54 -13.05 51.66
C GLY A 156 7.29 -14.06 52.79
N MET A 157 8.31 -14.81 53.21
CA MET A 157 8.29 -15.57 54.47
C MET A 157 9.72 -15.84 54.95
N ASP A 158 10.14 -15.06 55.95
CA ASP A 158 11.33 -15.28 56.77
C ASP A 158 11.19 -16.55 57.61
N VAL A 159 12.24 -17.38 57.68
CA VAL A 159 12.62 -18.10 58.91
C VAL A 159 14.15 -18.32 58.96
N ASP A 160 14.74 -17.68 59.96
CA ASP A 160 15.94 -17.92 60.78
C ASP A 160 16.80 -19.21 60.65
N ASP A 161 18.10 -18.95 60.76
CA ASP A 161 19.11 -19.58 61.65
C ASP A 161 19.63 -21.02 61.43
N GLY A 162 20.94 -21.16 61.64
CA GLY A 162 21.56 -22.45 61.98
C GLY A 162 22.58 -22.97 60.96
N GLY A 163 23.87 -22.72 61.22
CA GLY A 163 24.98 -23.17 60.39
C GLY A 163 25.26 -24.68 60.41
N TRP A 164 26.18 -25.07 59.52
CA TRP A 164 27.13 -26.16 59.75
C TRP A 164 28.30 -26.03 58.78
N GLU A 165 29.48 -26.22 59.36
CA GLU A 165 30.79 -26.20 58.74
C GLU A 165 31.01 -27.37 57.75
N ASP A 166 32.11 -27.21 57.00
CA ASP A 166 33.02 -28.30 56.60
C ASP A 166 32.63 -29.05 55.31
N ARG A 167 33.42 -28.88 54.23
CA ARG A 167 34.59 -29.76 53.95
C ARG A 167 35.11 -29.64 52.50
N ARG A 168 36.41 -29.32 52.40
CA ARG A 168 37.46 -29.84 51.49
C ARG A 168 37.36 -29.77 49.95
N GLY A 169 38.50 -29.35 49.38
CA GLY A 169 39.13 -29.89 48.16
C GLY A 169 39.40 -28.80 47.12
N ASP A 170 40.58 -28.18 47.02
CA ASP A 170 41.86 -28.73 46.49
C ASP A 170 41.68 -29.26 45.05
N ALA A 171 42.45 -28.97 44.00
CA ALA A 171 43.66 -28.20 43.69
C ALA A 171 43.55 -27.90 42.17
N GLY A 172 44.12 -26.84 41.58
CA GLY A 172 45.56 -26.66 41.38
C GLY A 172 46.00 -27.27 40.04
N GLY A 173 46.60 -26.45 39.16
CA GLY A 173 47.20 -26.86 37.91
C GLY A 173 47.25 -25.74 36.88
#